data_AF-A0A3D8Y514-F1
#
_entry.id   AF-A0A3D8Y514-F1
#
_cell.length_a   1.000
_cell.length_b   1.000
_cell.length_c   1.000
_cell.angle_alpha   90.00
_cell.angle_beta   90.00
_cell.angle_gamma   90.00
#
_symmetry.space_group_name_H-M   'P 1'
#
loop_
_entity.id
_entity.type
_entity.pdbx_description
1 polymer ?
#
loop_
_entity_poly.entity_id
_entity_poly.type
_entity_poly.pdbx_seq_one_letter_code
_entity_poly.pdbx_strand_id
1 'polypeptide(L)'
;MKTETKKMRELYDQWQTQGISKQAFCNRNGIGYHKFNYWVKKFRGKNVAPVEPTRGFSQIPVQQPDLIEQNQQVLAAITFPSGARIELFGSLDASFIKKLIL
;
A
#
# COMPACT_ATOMS: atom_id res chain seq x y z
N MET A 1 -14.18 -23.29 28.67
CA MET A 1 -14.68 -23.22 27.28
C MET A 1 -13.55 -22.79 26.32
N LYS A 2 -12.68 -23.72 25.90
CA LYS A 2 -11.51 -23.43 25.01
C LYS A 2 -11.77 -23.74 23.52
N THR A 3 -12.94 -24.27 23.19
CA THR A 3 -13.29 -24.83 21.87
C THR A 3 -13.72 -23.79 20.84
N GLU A 4 -14.36 -22.70 21.24
CA GLU A 4 -14.85 -21.69 20.29
C GLU A 4 -13.71 -20.89 19.67
N THR A 5 -12.70 -20.50 20.47
CA THR A 5 -11.52 -19.74 20.01
C THR A 5 -10.68 -20.51 18.99
N LYS A 6 -10.61 -21.84 19.10
CA LYS A 6 -9.87 -22.69 18.16
C LYS A 6 -10.56 -22.73 16.79
N LYS A 7 -11.88 -22.97 16.78
CA LYS A 7 -12.70 -22.94 15.56
C LYS A 7 -12.62 -21.58 14.84
N MET A 8 -12.65 -20.48 15.59
CA MET A 8 -12.52 -19.13 15.01
C MET A 8 -11.17 -18.90 14.33
N ARG A 9 -10.08 -19.43 14.90
CA ARG A 9 -8.74 -19.30 14.32
C ARG A 9 -8.60 -20.14 13.05
N GLU A 10 -9.10 -21.38 13.08
CA GLU A 10 -9.12 -22.26 11.90
C GLU A 10 -9.87 -21.61 10.72
N LEU A 11 -11.03 -21.00 10.99
CA LEU A 11 -11.79 -20.25 9.97
C LEU A 11 -11.03 -19.02 9.43
N TYR A 12 -10.27 -18.33 10.29
CA TYR A 12 -9.43 -17.21 9.87
C TYR A 12 -8.29 -17.67 8.95
N ASP A 13 -7.62 -18.77 9.28
CA ASP A 13 -6.52 -19.32 8.46
C ASP A 13 -7.05 -19.87 7.12
N GLN A 14 -8.22 -20.50 7.11
CA GLN A 14 -8.92 -20.92 5.89
C GLN A 14 -9.29 -19.72 5.00
N TRP A 15 -9.74 -18.62 5.59
CA TRP A 15 -10.01 -17.40 4.84
C TRP A 15 -8.74 -16.82 4.22
N GLN A 16 -7.63 -16.77 4.97
CA GLN A 16 -6.34 -16.26 4.47
C GLN A 16 -5.82 -17.10 3.29
N THR A 17 -5.96 -18.42 3.34
CA THR A 17 -5.51 -19.31 2.25
C THR A 17 -6.37 -19.21 0.99
N GLN A 18 -7.66 -18.88 1.12
CA GLN A 18 -8.58 -18.77 -0.03
C GLN A 18 -8.45 -17.46 -0.81
N GLY A 19 -7.90 -16.39 -0.22
CA GLY A 19 -7.71 -15.11 -0.90
C GLY A 19 -9.01 -14.40 -1.34
N ILE A 20 -10.18 -14.84 -0.86
CA ILE A 20 -11.48 -14.26 -1.21
C ILE A 20 -11.84 -13.10 -0.26
N SER A 21 -12.80 -12.25 -0.67
CA SER A 21 -13.26 -11.16 0.19
C SER A 21 -13.93 -11.69 1.47
N LYS A 22 -13.86 -10.90 2.56
CA LYS A 22 -14.48 -11.27 3.85
C LYS A 22 -15.98 -11.57 3.70
N GLN A 23 -16.67 -10.79 2.86
CA GLN A 23 -18.09 -10.95 2.59
C GLN A 23 -18.37 -12.27 1.86
N ALA A 24 -17.58 -12.60 0.84
CA ALA A 24 -17.72 -13.87 0.13
C ALA A 24 -17.46 -15.08 1.06
N PHE A 25 -16.47 -14.98 1.95
CA PHE A 25 -16.18 -16.01 2.94
C PHE A 25 -17.31 -16.18 3.97
N CYS A 26 -17.85 -15.07 4.47
CA CYS A 26 -18.99 -15.07 5.39
C CYS A 26 -20.22 -15.73 4.78
N ASN A 27 -20.54 -15.39 3.52
CA ASN A 27 -21.69 -15.93 2.80
C ASN A 27 -21.57 -17.45 2.58
N ARG A 28 -20.37 -17.95 2.25
CA ARG A 28 -20.12 -19.39 2.01
C ARG A 28 -20.18 -20.23 3.29
N ASN A 29 -19.72 -19.67 4.41
CA ASN A 29 -19.61 -20.40 5.68
C ASN A 29 -20.77 -20.12 6.65
N GLY A 30 -21.76 -19.32 6.25
CA GLY A 30 -22.90 -18.95 7.09
C GLY A 30 -22.51 -18.14 8.34
N ILE A 31 -21.41 -17.37 8.28
CA ILE A 31 -20.89 -16.61 9.42
C ILE A 31 -21.40 -15.18 9.33
N GLY A 32 -21.93 -14.64 10.43
CA GLY A 32 -22.31 -13.24 10.51
C GLY A 32 -21.10 -12.32 10.29
N TYR A 33 -21.21 -11.38 9.34
CA TYR A 33 -20.12 -10.49 8.94
C TYR A 33 -19.48 -9.74 10.11
N HIS A 34 -20.29 -9.24 11.05
CA HIS A 34 -19.81 -8.54 12.24
C HIS A 34 -18.96 -9.43 13.15
N LYS A 35 -19.38 -10.69 13.35
CA LYS A 35 -18.66 -11.68 14.16
C LYS A 35 -17.31 -12.00 13.52
N PHE A 36 -17.30 -12.23 12.21
CA PHE A 36 -16.09 -12.52 11.46
C PHE A 36 -15.12 -11.32 11.42
N ASN A 37 -15.63 -10.11 11.18
CA ASN A 37 -14.81 -8.91 11.16
C ASN A 37 -14.15 -8.63 12.53
N TYR A 38 -14.84 -8.91 13.63
CA TYR A 38 -14.26 -8.85 14.97
C TYR A 38 -13.07 -9.82 15.12
N TRP A 39 -13.21 -11.08 14.67
CA TRP A 39 -12.12 -12.06 14.69
C TRP A 39 -10.96 -11.65 13.81
N VAL A 40 -11.21 -11.17 12.60
CA VAL A 40 -10.17 -10.67 11.70
C VAL A 40 -9.36 -9.55 12.36
N LYS A 41 -10.01 -8.58 13.00
CA LYS A 41 -9.31 -7.52 13.75
C LYS A 41 -8.49 -8.10 14.91
N LYS A 42 -9.07 -9.02 15.67
CA LYS A 42 -8.45 -9.67 16.83
C LYS A 42 -7.21 -10.49 16.47
N PHE A 43 -7.21 -11.18 15.34
CA PHE A 43 -6.08 -12.00 14.89
C PHE A 43 -5.04 -11.18 14.12
N ARG A 44 -5.46 -10.18 13.33
CA ARG A 44 -4.55 -9.26 12.65
C ARG A 44 -3.69 -8.48 13.64
N GLY A 45 -4.26 -8.02 14.75
CA GLY A 45 -3.54 -7.28 15.79
C GLY A 45 -2.55 -8.10 16.64
N LYS A 46 -2.50 -9.43 16.48
CA LYS A 46 -1.50 -10.29 17.17
C LYS A 46 -0.25 -10.55 16.35
N ASN A 47 -0.30 -10.36 15.03
CA ASN A 47 0.86 -10.48 14.13
C ASN A 47 1.51 -9.12 13.80
N VAL A 48 0.90 -8.03 14.25
CA VAL A 48 1.53 -6.72 14.29
C VAL A 48 2.01 -6.57 15.72
N ALA A 49 3.32 -6.42 15.94
CA ALA A 49 3.85 -5.98 17.22
C ALA A 49 2.97 -4.81 17.74
N PRO A 50 2.78 -4.62 19.06
CA PRO A 50 1.97 -3.52 19.55
C PRO A 50 2.58 -2.22 19.03
N VAL A 51 1.99 -1.68 17.96
CA VAL A 51 2.21 -0.29 17.59
C VAL A 51 1.40 0.43 18.65
N GLU A 52 2.09 0.84 19.71
CA GLU A 52 1.54 1.82 20.63
C GLU A 52 0.88 2.91 19.78
N PRO A 53 -0.32 3.39 20.14
CA PRO A 53 -0.96 4.46 19.41
C PRO A 53 -0.06 5.69 19.53
N THR A 54 0.89 5.83 18.61
CA THR A 54 1.74 7.00 18.53
C THR A 54 0.81 8.09 18.07
N ARG A 55 0.34 8.93 19.00
CA ARG A 55 -0.23 10.22 18.66
C ARG A 55 0.87 10.95 17.89
N GLY A 56 0.73 11.03 16.57
CA GLY A 56 1.78 11.51 15.69
C GLY A 56 1.52 11.18 14.23
N PHE A 57 2.51 11.48 13.39
CA PHE A 57 2.44 11.30 11.95
C PHE A 57 2.47 9.80 11.59
N SER A 58 1.57 9.40 10.69
CA SER A 58 1.58 8.07 10.09
C SER A 58 2.34 8.12 8.77
N GLN A 59 3.29 7.21 8.57
CA GLN A 59 4.01 7.09 7.30
C GLN A 59 3.03 6.63 6.21
N ILE A 60 2.85 7.46 5.19
CA ILE A 60 2.09 7.09 3.99
C ILE A 60 3.08 6.39 3.05
N PRO A 61 2.88 5.11 2.71
CA PRO A 61 3.69 4.47 1.69
C PRO A 61 3.37 5.16 0.36
N VAL A 62 4.30 5.99 -0.10
CA VAL A 62 4.30 6.47 -1.48
C VAL A 62 4.66 5.27 -2.33
N GLN A 63 3.69 4.78 -3.11
CA GLN A 63 3.99 3.88 -4.21
C GLN A 63 4.91 4.68 -5.14
N GLN A 64 6.22 4.47 -5.02
CA GLN A 64 7.10 4.83 -6.11
C GLN A 64 6.53 4.09 -7.33
N PRO A 65 6.19 4.80 -8.43
CA PRO A 65 5.80 4.11 -9.64
C PRO A 65 6.90 3.09 -9.91
N ASP A 66 6.49 1.83 -10.07
CA ASP A 66 7.39 0.72 -10.34
C ASP A 66 8.40 1.18 -11.39
N LEU A 67 9.68 0.91 -11.12
CA LEU A 67 10.83 1.24 -11.97
C LEU A 67 10.79 0.45 -13.28
N ILE A 68 9.69 0.55 -14.01
CA ILE A 68 9.54 0.17 -15.40
C ILE A 68 10.06 1.34 -16.22
N GLU A 69 11.38 1.53 -16.17
CA GLU A 69 12.26 1.99 -17.26
C GLU A 69 13.64 2.27 -16.65
N GLN A 70 14.53 1.28 -16.74
CA GLN A 70 15.89 1.27 -16.21
C GLN A 70 16.84 2.32 -16.83
N ASN A 71 16.38 3.47 -17.33
CA ASN A 71 17.25 4.50 -17.92
C ASN A 71 16.63 5.91 -18.02
N GLN A 72 15.69 6.29 -17.15
CA GLN A 72 15.24 7.69 -17.07
C GLN A 72 15.83 8.38 -15.84
N GLN A 73 17.17 8.52 -15.79
CA GLN A 73 17.77 9.49 -14.87
C GLN A 73 17.37 10.91 -15.31
N VAL A 74 16.87 11.70 -14.37
CA VAL A 74 16.64 13.13 -14.57
C VAL A 74 17.99 13.78 -14.89
N LEU A 75 18.13 14.31 -16.11
CA LEU A 75 19.35 14.96 -16.56
C LEU A 75 19.39 16.44 -16.12
N ALA A 76 18.23 17.10 -16.17
CA ALA A 76 18.08 18.49 -15.78
C ALA A 76 16.64 18.78 -15.33
N ALA A 77 16.48 19.82 -14.51
CA ALA A 77 15.17 20.31 -14.10
C ALA A 77 15.14 21.85 -14.12
N ILE A 78 14.02 22.41 -14.58
CA ILE A 78 13.75 23.86 -14.58
C ILE A 78 12.73 24.14 -13.48
N THR A 79 13.08 25.00 -12.53
CA THR A 79 12.19 25.40 -11.42
C THR A 79 11.75 26.84 -11.61
N PHE A 80 10.43 27.07 -11.62
CA PHE A 80 9.84 28.40 -11.78
C PHE A 80 9.47 29.02 -10.42
N PRO A 81 9.44 30.37 -10.30
CA PRO A 81 9.00 31.05 -9.08
C PRO A 81 7.54 30.72 -8.68
N SER A 82 6.72 30.27 -9.63
CA SER A 82 5.35 29.82 -9.39
C SER A 82 5.26 28.46 -8.66
N GLY A 83 6.39 27.77 -8.47
CA GLY A 83 6.45 26.42 -7.92
C GLY A 83 6.27 25.31 -8.98
N ALA A 84 6.02 25.67 -10.24
CA ALA A 84 6.05 24.71 -11.34
C ALA A 84 7.48 24.19 -11.55
N ARG A 85 7.61 22.92 -11.90
CA ARG A 85 8.89 22.25 -12.17
C ARG A 85 8.77 21.38 -13.42
N ILE A 86 9.71 21.52 -14.33
CA ILE A 86 9.83 20.70 -15.54
C ILE A 86 11.07 19.82 -15.37
N GLU A 87 10.91 18.50 -15.52
CA GLU A 87 12.00 17.54 -15.44
C GLU A 87 12.27 16.96 -16.83
N LEU A 88 13.56 16.86 -17.18
CA LEU A 88 14.01 16.39 -18.48
C LEU A 88 14.75 15.05 -18.28
N PHE A 89 14.34 14.03 -19.04
CA PHE A 89 14.82 12.66 -18.91
C PHE A 89 15.56 12.20 -20.17
N GLY A 90 16.51 11.27 -20.02
CA GLY A 90 17.26 10.68 -21.13
C GLY A 90 18.46 11.52 -21.61
N SER A 91 19.01 11.18 -22.78
CA SER A 91 20.13 11.93 -23.38
C SER A 91 19.61 13.17 -24.12
N LEU A 92 19.92 14.36 -23.62
CA LEU A 92 19.56 15.63 -24.27
C LEU A 92 20.80 16.24 -24.91
N ASP A 93 20.67 16.67 -26.16
CA ASP A 93 21.72 17.45 -26.82
C ASP A 93 21.78 18.87 -26.22
N ALA A 94 22.99 19.39 -26.01
CA ALA A 94 23.21 20.74 -25.49
C ALA A 94 22.59 21.81 -26.41
N SER A 95 22.55 21.56 -27.72
CA SER A 95 21.89 22.45 -28.69
C SER A 95 20.38 22.55 -28.46
N PHE A 96 19.75 21.48 -28.01
CA PHE A 96 18.32 21.45 -27.69
C PHE A 96 18.02 22.23 -26.40
N ILE A 97 18.83 22.05 -25.35
CA ILE A 97 18.70 22.79 -24.09
C ILE A 97 18.80 24.30 -24.34
N LYS A 98 19.71 24.73 -25.23
CA LYS A 98 19.87 26.14 -25.60
C LYS A 98 18.61 26.75 -26.22
N LYS A 99 17.80 25.98 -26.95
CA LYS A 99 16.53 26.45 -27.55
C LYS A 99 15.39 26.59 -26.53
N LEU A 100 15.50 25.97 -25.36
CA LEU A 100 14.48 26.08 -24.31
C LEU A 100 14.70 27.27 -23.37
N ILE A 101 15.92 27.84 -23.41
CA ILE A 101 16.34 28.96 -22.56
C ILE A 101 16.28 30.30 -23.35
N LEU A 102 15.97 30.25 -24.66
CA LEU A 102 15.93 31.40 -25.57
C LEU A 102 14.59 31.53 -26.28
#